data_AF-A0A7J7X2Z7-F1
#
_entry.id   AF-A0A7J7X2Z7-F1
#
_cell.length_a   1.000
_cell.length_b   1.000
_cell.length_c   1.000
_cell.angle_alpha   90.00
_cell.angle_beta   90.00
_cell.angle_gamma   90.00
#
_symmetry.space_group_name_H-M   'P 1'
#
loop_
_entity.id
_entity.type
_entity.pdbx_description
1 polymer ?
#
loop_
_entity_poly.entity_id
_entity_poly.type
_entity_poly.pdbx_seq_one_letter_code
_entity_poly.pdbx_strand_id
1 'polypeptide(L)'
;MLVPRKMSITPLESWLTSRYLLPSLEAGAPGTVAPAQLYECPPSPVGEGADQGGEGVPGAPEMQCKNVLKIRRRKMNHHKYRKLVKRTRFLRRKVREGRLKRKQIKFERDLKRIWLKAGLREAPAGWQTPKIYLRAK
;
A
#
# COMPACT_ATOMS: atom_id res chain seq x y z
N MET A 1 4.28 12.53 -42.35
CA MET A 1 4.08 12.95 -40.95
C MET A 1 2.58 13.02 -40.66
N LEU A 2 1.96 11.90 -40.28
CA LEU A 2 0.58 11.86 -39.79
C LEU A 2 0.65 11.50 -38.32
N VAL A 3 0.72 12.52 -37.46
CA VAL A 3 0.58 12.35 -36.02
C VAL A 3 -0.92 12.28 -35.74
N PRO A 4 -1.46 11.19 -35.18
CA PRO A 4 -2.86 11.15 -34.79
C PRO A 4 -3.09 12.20 -33.69
N ARG A 5 -3.74 13.30 -34.07
CA ARG A 5 -4.24 14.32 -33.15
C ARG A 5 -5.34 13.67 -32.30
N LYS A 6 -5.03 13.47 -31.02
CA LYS A 6 -5.99 13.22 -29.93
C LYS A 6 -6.78 11.90 -30.04
N MET A 7 -6.12 10.80 -29.69
CA MET A 7 -6.77 9.55 -29.26
C MET A 7 -7.29 9.69 -27.81
N SER A 8 -8.08 10.72 -27.52
CA SER A 8 -8.74 10.85 -26.22
C SER A 8 -10.24 10.77 -26.43
N ILE A 9 -10.75 9.54 -26.44
CA ILE A 9 -12.19 9.30 -26.31
C ILE A 9 -12.57 9.86 -24.93
N THR A 10 -13.48 10.82 -24.91
CA THR A 10 -13.96 11.37 -23.64
C THR A 10 -14.76 10.30 -22.89
N PRO A 11 -14.82 10.34 -21.54
CA PRO A 11 -15.58 9.35 -20.78
C PRO A 11 -17.05 9.23 -21.21
N LEU A 12 -17.64 10.34 -21.67
CA LEU A 12 -18.99 10.38 -22.21
C LEU A 12 -19.10 9.66 -23.56
N GLU A 13 -18.19 9.93 -24.50
CA GLU A 13 -18.17 9.24 -25.78
C GLU A 13 -18.00 7.73 -25.58
N SER A 14 -17.07 7.31 -24.73
CA SER A 14 -16.88 5.89 -24.40
C SER A 14 -18.14 5.24 -23.82
N TRP A 15 -18.87 5.96 -22.98
CA TRP A 15 -20.11 5.48 -22.37
C TRP A 15 -21.26 5.37 -23.39
N LEU A 16 -21.39 6.35 -24.28
CA LEU A 16 -22.41 6.35 -25.34
C LEU A 16 -22.10 5.26 -26.37
N THR A 17 -20.84 5.11 -26.81
CA THR A 17 -20.41 4.01 -27.70
C THR A 17 -20.78 2.66 -27.09
N SER A 18 -20.55 2.47 -25.79
CA SER A 18 -20.87 1.21 -25.10
C SER A 18 -22.38 0.93 -25.00
N ARG A 19 -23.24 1.95 -25.02
CA ARG A 19 -24.70 1.77 -24.94
C ARG A 19 -25.38 1.60 -26.30
N TYR A 20 -24.84 2.24 -27.34
CA TYR A 20 -25.51 2.32 -28.63
C TYR A 20 -24.86 1.47 -29.73
N LEU A 21 -23.56 1.15 -29.62
CA LEU A 21 -22.85 0.34 -30.61
C LEU A 21 -22.63 -1.11 -30.15
N LEU A 22 -22.66 -1.38 -28.85
CA LEU A 22 -22.70 -2.74 -28.35
C LEU A 22 -24.16 -3.19 -28.22
N PRO A 23 -24.52 -4.38 -28.69
CA PRO A 23 -25.85 -4.94 -28.45
C PRO A 23 -26.12 -4.95 -26.94
N SER A 24 -27.23 -4.33 -26.53
CA SER A 24 -27.69 -4.36 -25.15
C SER A 24 -27.82 -5.82 -24.70
N LEU A 25 -27.08 -6.23 -23.67
CA LEU A 25 -27.24 -7.54 -23.03
C LEU A 25 -28.59 -7.65 -22.28
N GLU A 26 -29.30 -6.53 -22.13
CA GLU A 26 -30.64 -6.42 -21.56
C GLU A 26 -31.64 -6.27 -22.71
N ALA A 27 -31.99 -7.38 -23.36
CA ALA A 27 -33.18 -7.53 -24.18
C ALA A 27 -33.50 -9.02 -24.30
N GLY A 28 -34.38 -9.52 -23.42
CA GLY A 28 -34.98 -10.83 -23.57
C GLY A 28 -35.84 -10.90 -24.83
N ALA A 29 -35.37 -11.67 -25.82
CA ALA A 29 -36.08 -12.36 -26.91
C ALA A 29 -36.92 -11.52 -27.92
N PRO A 30 -37.37 -12.11 -29.06
CA PRO A 30 -36.67 -12.93 -30.05
C PRO A 30 -36.72 -12.28 -31.44
N GLY A 31 -35.66 -12.42 -32.26
CA GLY A 31 -35.67 -11.86 -33.61
C GLY A 31 -34.52 -12.36 -34.47
N THR A 32 -34.86 -13.24 -35.41
CA THR A 32 -34.04 -13.84 -36.47
C THR A 32 -33.12 -12.86 -37.20
N VAL A 33 -31.81 -13.02 -37.06
CA VAL A 33 -30.82 -12.68 -38.10
C VAL A 33 -29.66 -13.71 -38.01
N ALA A 34 -29.25 -14.20 -39.18
CA ALA A 34 -28.31 -15.28 -39.51
C ALA A 34 -27.15 -15.59 -38.51
N PRO A 35 -26.71 -16.87 -38.43
CA PRO A 35 -25.68 -17.27 -37.49
C PRO A 35 -24.33 -16.71 -37.95
N ALA A 36 -23.89 -15.60 -37.34
CA ALA A 36 -22.48 -15.26 -37.32
C ALA A 36 -21.78 -16.41 -36.60
N GLN A 37 -21.06 -17.21 -37.38
CA GLN A 37 -20.13 -18.27 -36.99
C GLN A 37 -19.92 -18.32 -35.48
N LEU A 38 -20.69 -19.20 -34.83
CA LEU A 38 -20.48 -19.59 -33.46
C LEU A 38 -19.02 -20.00 -33.36
N TYR A 39 -18.18 -19.16 -32.76
CA TYR A 39 -16.96 -19.66 -32.16
C TYR A 39 -17.44 -20.65 -31.11
N GLU A 40 -17.33 -21.93 -31.44
CA GLU A 40 -17.67 -23.03 -30.55
C GLU A 40 -16.69 -22.97 -29.37
N CYS A 41 -17.09 -22.24 -28.34
CA CYS A 41 -16.43 -22.27 -27.06
C CYS A 41 -16.52 -23.72 -26.58
N PRO A 42 -15.40 -24.40 -26.29
CA PRO A 42 -15.46 -25.77 -25.80
C PRO A 42 -16.39 -25.83 -24.59
N PRO A 43 -17.22 -26.89 -24.47
CA PRO A 43 -18.34 -26.91 -23.55
C PRO A 43 -17.87 -26.57 -22.13
N SER A 44 -18.35 -25.43 -21.63
CA SER A 44 -18.26 -25.10 -20.22
C SER A 44 -19.05 -26.19 -19.48
N PRO A 45 -18.47 -26.89 -18.49
CA PRO A 45 -19.20 -27.90 -17.72
C PRO A 45 -20.07 -27.17 -16.70
N VAL A 46 -21.13 -26.51 -17.18
CA VAL A 46 -22.21 -26.05 -16.32
C VAL A 46 -23.50 -26.41 -17.04
N GLY A 47 -23.81 -27.70 -16.91
CA GLY A 47 -25.15 -28.19 -17.15
C GLY A 47 -26.13 -27.61 -16.13
N GLU A 48 -27.37 -27.56 -16.59
CA GLU A 48 -28.58 -27.29 -15.86
C GLU A 48 -28.65 -28.02 -14.51
N GLY A 49 -29.16 -27.30 -13.51
CA GLY A 49 -30.00 -27.83 -12.44
C GLY A 49 -29.51 -29.04 -11.65
N ALA A 50 -28.91 -28.79 -10.48
CA ALA A 50 -29.09 -29.66 -9.32
C ALA A 50 -28.88 -28.87 -8.03
N ASP A 51 -29.99 -28.63 -7.32
CA ASP A 51 -29.99 -28.49 -5.87
C ASP A 51 -29.24 -29.67 -5.25
N GLN A 52 -28.13 -29.40 -4.56
CA GLN A 52 -27.80 -29.91 -3.22
C GLN A 52 -26.28 -29.87 -2.97
N GLY A 53 -25.95 -29.28 -1.81
CA GLY A 53 -24.90 -29.69 -0.90
C GLY A 53 -23.63 -30.35 -1.44
N GLY A 54 -22.51 -29.64 -1.25
CA GLY A 54 -21.21 -30.26 -1.06
C GLY A 54 -20.35 -30.42 -2.30
N GLU A 55 -19.04 -30.32 -2.06
CA GLU A 55 -17.94 -30.52 -2.99
C GLU A 55 -17.67 -29.42 -4.02
N GLY A 56 -16.63 -28.65 -3.72
CA GLY A 56 -16.00 -27.74 -4.66
C GLY A 56 -15.51 -28.48 -5.90
N VAL A 57 -15.73 -27.85 -7.05
CA VAL A 57 -15.15 -28.20 -8.34
C VAL A 57 -13.65 -28.48 -8.17
N PRO A 58 -13.16 -29.71 -8.43
CA PRO A 58 -11.75 -30.00 -8.42
C PRO A 58 -11.14 -29.50 -9.72
N GLY A 59 -10.33 -28.44 -9.66
CA GLY A 59 -9.38 -28.16 -10.74
C GLY A 59 -9.29 -26.72 -11.24
N ALA A 60 -10.09 -25.77 -10.75
CA ALA A 60 -9.71 -24.37 -10.88
C ALA A 60 -8.61 -24.09 -9.85
N PRO A 61 -7.38 -23.67 -10.23
CA PRO A 61 -6.39 -23.27 -9.25
C PRO A 61 -7.02 -22.14 -8.44
N GLU A 62 -7.31 -22.39 -7.16
CA GLU A 62 -7.80 -21.34 -6.26
C GLU A 62 -6.71 -20.28 -6.25
N MET A 63 -6.91 -19.21 -7.01
CA MET A 63 -5.86 -18.23 -7.25
C MET A 63 -5.62 -17.53 -5.91
N GLN A 64 -4.59 -17.98 -5.18
CA GLN A 64 -4.23 -17.52 -3.83
C GLN A 64 -3.63 -16.09 -3.88
N CYS A 65 -4.31 -15.17 -4.56
CA CYS A 65 -3.94 -13.76 -4.71
C CYS A 65 -4.05 -12.97 -3.39
N LYS A 66 -4.52 -13.60 -2.31
CA LYS A 66 -4.86 -12.96 -1.03
C LYS A 66 -3.65 -12.27 -0.36
N ASN A 67 -2.41 -12.56 -0.79
CA ASN A 67 -1.19 -11.89 -0.26
C ASN A 67 -0.33 -11.14 -1.29
N VAL A 68 -0.38 -11.44 -2.58
CA VAL A 68 0.54 -10.83 -3.58
C VAL A 68 0.35 -9.31 -3.69
N LEU A 69 -0.89 -8.81 -3.66
CA LEU A 69 -1.16 -7.37 -3.71
C LEU A 69 -0.68 -6.64 -2.44
N LYS A 70 -0.83 -7.28 -1.27
CA LYS A 70 -0.32 -6.76 0.01
C LYS A 70 1.21 -6.70 -0.01
N ILE A 71 1.87 -7.74 -0.53
CA ILE A 71 3.32 -7.82 -0.69
C ILE A 71 3.84 -6.77 -1.67
N ARG A 72 3.24 -6.63 -2.87
CA ARG A 72 3.63 -5.63 -3.88
C ARG A 72 3.49 -4.20 -3.35
N ARG A 73 2.43 -3.92 -2.58
CA ARG A 73 2.26 -2.63 -1.89
C ARG A 73 3.35 -2.38 -0.85
N ARG A 74 3.64 -3.36 0.02
CA ARG A 74 4.74 -3.25 1.01
C ARG A 74 6.10 -3.07 0.35
N LYS A 75 6.37 -3.80 -0.74
CA LYS A 75 7.58 -3.66 -1.58
C LYS A 75 7.73 -2.23 -2.07
N MET A 76 6.68 -1.68 -2.69
CA MET A 76 6.71 -0.31 -3.20
C MET A 76 6.85 0.72 -2.07
N ASN A 77 6.16 0.54 -0.95
CA ASN A 77 6.27 1.43 0.21
C ASN A 77 7.69 1.43 0.79
N HIS A 78 8.31 0.26 0.95
CA HIS A 78 9.69 0.16 1.41
C HIS A 78 10.66 0.81 0.41
N HIS A 79 10.47 0.57 -0.88
CA HIS A 79 11.29 1.18 -1.93
C HIS A 79 11.21 2.71 -1.89
N LYS A 80 10.01 3.28 -1.84
CA LYS A 80 9.79 4.74 -1.71
C LYS A 80 10.37 5.28 -0.41
N TYR A 81 10.20 4.58 0.71
CA TYR A 81 10.80 4.96 1.99
C TYR A 81 12.32 4.98 1.93
N ARG A 82 12.98 3.96 1.35
CA ARG A 82 14.43 3.94 1.19
C ARG A 82 14.92 5.09 0.30
N LYS A 83 14.22 5.39 -0.80
CA LYS A 83 14.54 6.56 -1.65
C LYS A 83 14.39 7.87 -0.87
N LEU A 84 13.35 8.02 -0.05
CA LEU A 84 13.17 9.19 0.82
C LEU A 84 14.30 9.31 1.86
N VAL A 85 14.63 8.21 2.55
CA VAL A 85 15.70 8.19 3.56
C VAL A 85 17.05 8.53 2.95
N LYS A 86 17.36 8.03 1.74
CA LYS A 86 18.60 8.37 1.01
C LYS A 86 18.65 9.86 0.69
N ARG A 87 17.59 10.43 0.10
CA ARG A 87 17.52 11.87 -0.23
C ARG A 87 17.62 12.77 1.00
N THR A 88 17.03 12.36 2.12
CA THR A 88 16.96 13.16 3.37
C THR A 88 17.97 12.72 4.44
N ARG A 89 19.02 11.96 4.06
CA ARG A 89 19.97 11.33 5.01
C ARG A 89 20.58 12.35 5.97
N PHE A 90 21.14 13.43 5.44
CA PHE A 90 21.85 14.44 6.23
C PHE A 90 20.91 15.25 7.12
N LEU A 91 19.73 15.62 6.61
CA LEU A 91 18.69 16.26 7.41
C LEU A 91 18.27 15.38 8.59
N ARG A 92 18.03 14.09 8.34
CA ARG A 92 17.68 13.12 9.40
C ARG A 92 18.79 12.95 10.43
N ARG A 93 20.07 13.00 10.01
CA ARG A 93 21.21 12.98 10.92
C ARG A 93 21.22 14.22 11.82
N LYS A 94 21.09 15.43 11.25
CA LYS A 94 21.00 16.69 12.01
C LYS A 94 19.85 16.67 13.03
N VAL A 95 18.67 16.22 12.62
CA VAL A 95 17.50 16.10 13.51
C VAL A 95 17.73 15.06 14.61
N ARG A 96 18.33 13.90 14.27
CA ARG A 96 18.67 12.86 15.24
C ARG A 96 19.64 13.39 16.30
N GLU A 97 20.71 14.05 15.89
CA GLU A 97 21.70 14.64 16.79
C GLU A 97 21.05 15.69 17.70
N GLY A 98 20.19 16.57 17.16
CA GLY A 98 19.43 17.52 17.97
C GLY A 98 18.49 16.87 18.99
N ARG A 99 17.81 15.78 18.61
CA ARG A 99 16.95 15.01 19.54
C ARG A 99 17.76 14.34 20.65
N LEU A 100 18.92 13.77 20.33
CA LEU A 100 19.80 13.15 21.34
C LEU A 100 20.35 14.17 22.33
N LYS A 101 20.73 15.37 21.87
CA LYS A 101 21.12 16.49 22.75
C LYS A 101 20.00 16.87 23.71
N ARG A 102 18.77 17.06 23.22
CA ARG A 102 17.60 17.34 24.08
C ARG A 102 17.32 16.21 25.07
N LYS A 103 17.51 14.96 24.64
CA LYS A 103 17.34 13.78 25.51
C LYS A 103 18.36 13.75 26.64
N GLN A 104 19.62 14.07 26.37
CA GLN A 104 20.67 14.16 27.37
C GLN A 104 20.39 15.30 28.37
N ILE A 105 20.00 16.47 27.89
CA ILE A 105 19.65 17.61 28.76
C ILE A 105 18.46 17.25 29.66
N LYS A 106 17.45 16.55 29.13
CA LYS A 106 16.29 16.10 29.93
C LYS A 106 16.73 15.13 31.04
N PHE A 107 17.57 14.16 30.70
CA PHE A 107 18.14 13.21 31.65
C PHE A 107 18.93 13.91 32.78
N GLU A 108 19.81 14.85 32.42
CA GLU A 108 20.59 15.61 33.40
C GLU A 108 19.68 16.45 34.30
N ARG A 109 18.68 17.15 33.74
CA ARG A 109 17.70 17.94 34.51
C ARG A 109 16.88 17.10 35.47
N ASP A 110 16.51 15.88 35.08
CA ASP A 110 15.75 14.98 35.94
C ASP A 110 16.61 14.51 37.11
N LEU A 111 17.88 14.19 36.89
CA LEU A 111 18.83 13.92 37.98
C LEU A 111 19.03 15.15 38.88
N LYS A 112 19.13 16.35 38.28
CA LYS A 112 19.23 17.60 39.06
C LYS A 112 18.04 17.79 40.00
N ARG A 113 16.85 17.50 39.49
CA ARG A 113 15.61 17.62 40.22
C ARG A 113 15.56 16.70 41.43
N ILE A 114 16.11 15.48 41.31
CA ILE A 114 16.12 14.50 42.41
C ILE A 114 16.96 15.01 43.58
N TRP A 115 18.18 15.49 43.33
CA TRP A 115 19.04 15.99 44.43
C TRP A 115 18.49 17.27 45.07
N LEU A 116 17.94 18.19 44.27
CA LEU A 116 17.33 19.42 44.79
C LEU A 116 16.11 19.10 45.64
N LYS A 117 15.29 18.12 45.21
CA LYS A 117 14.12 17.66 45.96
C LYS A 117 14.54 16.95 47.27
N ALA A 118 15.69 16.30 47.28
CA ALA A 118 16.28 15.69 48.48
C ALA A 118 16.94 16.71 49.42
N GLY A 119 16.95 18.01 49.09
CA GLY A 119 17.54 19.07 49.90
C GLY A 119 19.04 19.30 49.67
N LEU A 120 19.67 18.58 48.75
CA LEU A 120 21.06 18.80 48.38
C LEU A 120 21.17 20.00 47.43
N ARG A 121 22.06 20.94 47.73
CA ARG A 121 22.34 22.10 46.85
C ARG A 121 23.17 21.71 45.63
N GLU A 122 24.05 20.73 45.79
CA GLU A 122 24.98 20.26 44.77
C GLU A 122 24.80 18.76 44.48
N ALA A 123 25.45 18.29 43.42
CA ALA A 123 25.51 16.87 43.14
C ALA A 123 26.27 16.14 44.26
N PRO A 124 25.95 14.85 44.54
CA PRO A 124 26.70 14.05 45.48
C PRO A 124 28.21 14.04 45.17
N ALA A 125 29.04 14.01 46.20
CA ALA A 125 30.50 13.98 46.04
C ALA A 125 30.94 12.82 45.15
N GLY A 126 31.81 13.10 44.17
CA GLY A 126 32.29 12.11 43.19
C GLY A 126 31.32 11.73 42.08
N TRP A 127 30.10 12.30 42.04
CA TRP A 127 29.13 12.00 40.98
C TRP A 127 29.37 12.85 39.73
N GLN A 128 29.82 12.21 38.64
CA GLN A 128 29.87 12.83 37.32
C GLN A 128 28.79 12.25 36.42
N THR A 129 27.89 13.11 35.91
CA THR A 129 26.75 12.64 35.11
C THR A 129 27.23 12.13 33.75
N PRO A 130 27.03 10.83 33.42
CA PRO A 130 27.55 10.29 32.17
C PRO A 130 26.72 10.72 30.96
N LYS A 131 27.41 10.94 29.83
CA LYS A 131 26.80 11.26 28.54
C LYS A 131 26.36 10.01 27.78
N ILE A 132 25.32 9.34 28.29
CA ILE A 132 24.84 8.06 27.75
C ILE A 132 24.22 8.17 26.35
N TYR A 133 23.56 9.30 26.01
CA TYR A 133 22.87 9.46 24.72
C TYR A 133 23.71 10.14 23.63
N LEU A 134 24.88 10.66 23.98
CA LEU A 134 25.76 11.38 23.07
C LEU A 134 26.98 10.55 22.65
N ARG A 135 27.06 9.27 23.03
CA ARG A 135 28.17 8.40 22.63
C ARG A 135 28.28 8.37 21.10
N ALA A 136 29.43 8.80 20.60
CA ALA A 136 29.83 8.54 19.22
C ALA A 136 30.01 7.02 19.06
N LYS A 137 29.54 6.51 17.93
CA LYS A 137 29.69 5.12 17.52
C LYS A 137 30.62 5.09 16.32
#